data_AF-A0A947Y2B3-F1
#
_entry.id   AF-A0A947Y2B3-F1
#
_cell.length_a   1.000
_cell.length_b   1.000
_cell.length_c   1.000
_cell.angle_alpha   90.00
_cell.angle_beta   90.00
_cell.angle_gamma   90.00
#
_symmetry.space_group_name_H-M   'P 1'
#
loop_
_entity.id
_entity.type
_entity.pdbx_description
1 polymer ?
#
loop_
_entity_poly.entity_id
_entity_poly.type
_entity_poly.pdbx_seq_one_letter_code
_entity_poly.pdbx_strand_id
1 'polypeptide(L)'
;MEQRGTYEKLDRPEVLAALFYARQETTPPPATAQDHEIEVEAGGKLGARFFLTDDPAAVNLLFFHGNGEVVSDYDDVGPRYNEQGINFLAVDYRGYGRSTGTPGVGAMIEDAHRALHWVLAWLAGQGRTGHLVVMGRSLGSVSAIELASSEEAVAGLIVESGIAKTLPLLRTIGLDPQGLGITEEDGF
;
A
#
# COMPACT_ATOMS: atom_id res chain seq x y z
N MET A 1 -4.44 -17.07 -16.20
CA MET A 1 -4.70 -15.86 -15.41
C MET A 1 -6.16 -15.49 -15.64
N GLU A 2 -7.00 -15.71 -14.64
CA GLU A 2 -8.38 -15.21 -14.65
C GLU A 2 -8.32 -13.68 -14.67
N GLN A 3 -9.08 -13.04 -15.56
CA GLN A 3 -9.27 -11.59 -15.50
C GLN A 3 -10.01 -11.29 -14.19
N ARG A 4 -9.31 -10.77 -13.18
CA ARG A 4 -9.96 -10.20 -12.00
C ARG A 4 -10.94 -9.12 -12.49
N GLY A 5 -12.18 -9.21 -12.00
CA GLY A 5 -13.24 -8.28 -12.37
C GLY A 5 -12.85 -6.84 -12.07
N THR A 6 -13.45 -5.89 -12.79
CA THR A 6 -13.25 -4.47 -12.49
C THR A 6 -13.80 -4.18 -11.09
N TYR A 7 -13.04 -3.48 -10.24
CA TYR A 7 -13.47 -3.10 -8.88
C TYR A 7 -14.59 -2.04 -8.87
N GLU A 8 -15.30 -1.86 -9.98
CA GLU A 8 -16.34 -0.85 -10.23
C GLU A 8 -17.43 -0.84 -9.16
N LYS A 9 -17.81 -2.01 -8.62
CA LYS A 9 -18.82 -2.07 -7.56
C LYS A 9 -18.31 -1.58 -6.21
N LEU A 10 -17.01 -1.72 -5.95
CA LEU A 10 -16.36 -1.19 -4.74
C LEU A 10 -15.97 0.28 -4.90
N ASP A 11 -15.83 0.78 -6.13
CA ASP A 11 -15.56 2.18 -6.45
C ASP A 11 -16.82 3.07 -6.48
N ARG A 12 -17.94 2.58 -5.97
CA ARG A 12 -19.15 3.41 -5.80
C ARG A 12 -18.97 4.42 -4.67
N PRO A 13 -19.49 5.66 -4.81
CA PRO A 13 -19.28 6.71 -3.81
C PRO A 13 -19.65 6.31 -2.38
N GLU A 14 -20.76 5.59 -2.19
CA GLU A 14 -21.23 5.12 -0.89
C GLU A 14 -20.31 4.07 -0.25
N VAL A 15 -19.63 3.26 -1.08
CA VAL A 15 -18.66 2.26 -0.60
C VAL A 15 -17.36 2.95 -0.26
N LEU A 16 -16.84 3.80 -1.15
CA LEU A 16 -15.60 4.53 -0.95
C LEU A 16 -15.64 5.43 0.29
N ALA A 17 -16.77 6.11 0.51
CA ALA A 17 -16.97 6.96 1.69
C ALA A 17 -16.95 6.20 3.01
N ALA A 18 -17.34 4.91 3.01
CA ALA A 18 -17.27 4.05 4.18
C ALA A 18 -15.93 3.31 4.30
N LEU A 19 -15.27 3.04 3.18
CA LEU A 19 -14.06 2.22 3.13
C LEU A 19 -12.78 3.02 3.37
N PHE A 20 -12.68 4.28 2.94
CA PHE A 20 -11.45 5.07 3.05
C PHE A 20 -11.60 6.23 4.04
N TYR A 21 -10.77 6.20 5.07
CA TYR A 21 -10.61 7.30 6.03
C TYR A 21 -9.32 8.07 5.72
N ALA A 22 -9.28 8.64 4.52
CA ALA A 22 -8.13 9.41 4.05
C ALA A 22 -7.81 10.58 4.97
N ARG A 23 -6.54 10.71 5.33
CA ARG A 23 -6.02 11.78 6.19
C ARG A 23 -4.83 12.43 5.50
N GLN A 24 -4.91 13.74 5.26
CA GLN A 24 -3.77 14.50 4.78
C GLN A 24 -2.84 14.89 5.93
N GLU A 25 -1.54 14.78 5.69
CA GLU A 25 -0.49 15.08 6.66
C GLU A 25 0.80 15.42 5.91
N THR A 26 1.54 16.43 6.37
CA THR A 26 2.76 16.91 5.69
C THR A 26 3.97 16.99 6.61
N THR A 27 3.90 16.26 7.73
CA THR A 27 5.00 16.13 8.68
C THR A 27 6.32 15.77 7.95
N PRO A 28 7.39 16.58 8.10
CA PRO A 28 8.69 16.30 7.48
C PRO A 28 9.30 14.98 7.98
N PRO A 29 10.25 14.37 7.23
CA PRO A 29 10.84 13.12 7.64
C PRO A 29 11.81 13.36 8.81
N PRO A 30 11.94 12.40 9.74
CA PRO A 30 13.05 12.41 10.69
C PRO A 30 14.38 12.26 9.95
N ALA A 31 15.49 12.59 10.61
CA ALA A 31 16.83 12.50 10.01
C ALA A 31 17.20 11.07 9.54
N THR A 32 16.51 10.06 10.05
CA THR A 32 16.67 8.64 9.70
C THR A 32 15.87 8.21 8.47
N ALA A 33 15.10 9.12 7.85
CA ALA A 33 14.20 8.78 6.76
C ALA A 33 14.34 9.73 5.56
N GLN A 34 13.93 9.24 4.39
CA GLN A 34 13.89 9.99 3.15
C GLN A 34 12.48 9.95 2.58
N ASP A 35 11.97 11.12 2.21
CA ASP A 35 10.67 11.24 1.57
C ASP A 35 10.80 11.14 0.04
N HIS A 36 9.87 10.42 -0.57
CA HIS A 36 9.80 10.23 -2.01
C HIS A 36 8.39 10.52 -2.54
N GLU A 37 8.32 10.89 -3.82
CA GLU A 37 7.06 11.00 -4.57
C GLU A 37 7.07 9.96 -5.69
N ILE A 38 6.05 9.12 -5.72
CA ILE A 38 5.85 8.09 -6.73
C ILE A 38 4.79 8.61 -7.70
N GLU A 39 5.16 8.80 -8.97
CA GLU A 39 4.21 9.19 -10.00
C GLU A 39 3.28 8.03 -10.36
N VAL A 40 1.97 8.31 -10.40
CA VAL A 40 0.93 7.36 -10.79
C VAL A 40 0.02 7.96 -11.88
N GLU A 41 -0.90 7.15 -12.42
CA GLU A 41 -1.77 7.56 -13.51
C GLU A 41 -2.62 8.80 -13.19
N ALA A 42 -3.07 9.47 -14.25
CA ALA A 42 -3.82 10.73 -14.19
C ALA A 42 -3.06 11.88 -13.50
N GLY A 43 -1.73 11.83 -13.46
CA GLY A 43 -0.89 12.85 -12.83
C GLY A 43 -0.95 12.84 -11.29
N GLY A 44 -1.45 11.74 -10.72
CA GLY A 44 -1.43 11.52 -9.28
C GLY A 44 0.01 11.29 -8.77
N LYS A 45 0.21 11.54 -7.49
CA LYS A 45 1.46 11.25 -6.80
C LYS A 45 1.15 10.55 -5.48
N LEU A 46 1.88 9.50 -5.18
CA LEU A 46 1.87 8.88 -3.85
C LEU A 46 3.06 9.38 -3.05
N GLY A 47 2.80 9.73 -1.79
CA GLY A 47 3.83 9.95 -0.80
C GLY A 47 4.46 8.61 -0.40
N ALA A 48 5.77 8.61 -0.21
CA ALA A 48 6.47 7.50 0.39
C ALA A 48 7.54 7.99 1.37
N ARG A 49 7.85 7.16 2.36
CA ARG A 49 8.90 7.41 3.35
C ARG A 49 9.76 6.17 3.54
N PHE A 50 11.05 6.31 3.26
CA PHE A 50 12.01 5.23 3.26
C PHE A 50 12.99 5.37 4.42
N PHE A 51 13.13 4.28 5.17
CA PHE A 51 14.12 4.11 6.23
C PHE A 51 15.12 3.08 5.76
N LEU A 52 16.35 3.52 5.53
CA LEU A 52 17.35 2.74 4.82
C LEU A 52 18.51 2.38 5.73
N THR A 53 19.00 1.17 5.55
CA THR A 53 20.28 0.72 6.06
C THR A 53 21.39 1.00 5.04
N ASP A 54 22.63 0.96 5.52
CA ASP A 54 23.84 1.13 4.70
C ASP A 54 24.20 -0.13 3.90
N ASP A 55 23.63 -1.29 4.21
CA ASP A 55 23.90 -2.55 3.52
C ASP A 55 23.14 -2.62 2.19
N PRO A 56 23.83 -2.65 1.03
CA PRO A 56 23.17 -2.80 -0.26
C PRO A 56 22.40 -4.13 -0.41
N ALA A 57 22.73 -5.16 0.36
CA ALA A 57 22.09 -6.47 0.33
C ALA A 57 20.95 -6.61 1.34
N ALA A 58 20.68 -5.58 2.16
CA ALA A 58 19.57 -5.60 3.11
C ALA A 58 18.22 -5.85 2.43
N VAL A 59 17.37 -6.64 3.08
CA VAL A 59 16.01 -6.92 2.62
C VAL A 59 15.24 -5.61 2.48
N ASN A 60 14.49 -5.47 1.39
CA ASN A 60 13.66 -4.31 1.10
C ASN A 60 12.20 -4.65 1.43
N LEU A 61 11.67 -4.09 2.50
CA LEU A 61 10.28 -4.30 2.93
C LEU A 61 9.40 -3.17 2.40
N LEU A 62 8.68 -3.42 1.30
CA LEU A 62 7.67 -2.52 0.77
C LEU A 62 6.38 -2.66 1.59
N PHE A 63 6.01 -1.59 2.28
CA PHE A 63 4.95 -1.60 3.28
C PHE A 63 3.74 -0.75 2.86
N PHE A 64 2.56 -1.37 2.92
CA PHE A 64 1.25 -0.75 2.69
C PHE A 64 0.50 -0.65 4.02
N HIS A 65 0.26 0.59 4.47
CA HIS A 65 -0.31 0.89 5.78
C HIS A 65 -1.82 0.61 5.85
N GLY A 66 -2.38 0.63 7.07
CA GLY A 66 -3.80 0.46 7.30
C GLY A 66 -4.63 1.70 6.99
N ASN A 67 -5.95 1.51 6.97
CA ASN A 67 -6.89 2.60 6.77
C ASN A 67 -6.80 3.64 7.90
N GLY A 68 -6.86 4.92 7.58
CA GLY A 68 -6.71 6.03 8.54
C GLY A 68 -5.28 6.36 8.98
N GLU A 69 -4.29 5.61 8.50
CA GLU A 69 -2.87 5.81 8.80
C GLU A 69 -2.18 6.56 7.67
N VAL A 70 -0.97 7.07 7.91
CA VAL A 70 -0.09 7.68 6.89
C VAL A 70 1.36 7.30 7.17
N VAL A 71 2.26 7.47 6.19
CA VAL A 71 3.66 7.07 6.33
C VAL A 71 4.38 7.67 7.56
N SER A 72 4.01 8.88 8.00
CA SER A 72 4.63 9.52 9.18
C SER A 72 4.24 8.88 10.51
N ASP A 73 3.15 8.09 10.57
CA ASP A 73 2.80 7.33 11.79
C ASP A 73 3.87 6.27 12.11
N TYR A 74 4.74 5.95 11.16
CA TYR A 74 5.78 4.93 11.27
C TYR A 74 7.18 5.50 11.54
N ASP A 75 7.30 6.79 11.86
CA ASP A 75 8.60 7.43 12.14
C ASP A 75 9.37 6.78 13.30
N ASP A 76 8.66 6.28 14.31
CA ASP A 76 9.26 5.52 15.42
C ASP A 76 9.44 4.02 15.12
N VAL A 77 8.78 3.50 14.08
CA VAL A 77 8.78 2.07 13.72
C VAL A 77 9.87 1.77 12.69
N GLY A 78 10.06 2.64 11.69
CA GLY A 78 11.05 2.47 10.63
C GLY A 78 12.47 2.18 11.15
N PRO A 79 13.00 2.94 12.14
CA PRO A 79 14.31 2.67 12.72
C PRO A 79 14.44 1.28 13.35
N ARG A 80 13.36 0.72 13.91
CA ARG A 80 13.38 -0.64 14.50
C ARG A 80 13.57 -1.73 13.45
N TYR A 81 13.08 -1.53 12.22
CA TYR A 81 13.39 -2.43 11.11
C TYR A 81 14.85 -2.29 10.66
N ASN A 82 15.36 -1.06 10.61
CA ASN A 82 16.77 -0.82 10.26
C ASN A 82 17.74 -1.46 11.26
N GLU A 83 17.40 -1.46 12.57
CA GLU A 83 18.16 -2.19 13.61
C GLU A 83 18.25 -3.70 13.34
N GLN A 84 17.30 -4.26 12.58
CA GLN A 84 17.31 -5.67 12.16
C GLN A 84 17.94 -5.87 10.77
N GLY A 85 18.53 -4.84 10.16
CA GLY A 85 19.14 -4.93 8.82
C GLY A 85 18.11 -4.94 7.68
N ILE A 86 16.93 -4.33 7.89
CA ILE A 86 15.84 -4.29 6.92
C ILE A 86 15.58 -2.85 6.50
N ASN A 87 15.51 -2.59 5.20
CA ASN A 87 15.02 -1.32 4.67
C ASN A 87 13.49 -1.31 4.77
N PHE A 88 12.90 -0.28 5.37
CA PHE A 88 11.45 -0.15 5.52
C PHE A 88 10.94 0.96 4.60
N LEU A 89 10.13 0.57 3.61
CA LEU A 89 9.71 1.42 2.49
C LEU A 89 8.18 1.60 2.56
N ALA A 90 7.71 2.59 3.32
CA ALA A 90 6.28 2.84 3.50
C ALA A 90 5.72 3.73 2.38
N VAL A 91 4.53 3.40 1.88
CA VAL A 91 3.85 4.12 0.79
C VAL A 91 2.43 4.50 1.21
N ASP A 92 2.05 5.75 0.96
CA ASP A 92 0.69 6.27 1.13
C ASP A 92 -0.22 5.91 -0.06
N TYR A 93 -1.54 5.93 0.15
CA TYR A 93 -2.53 5.87 -0.93
C TYR A 93 -2.95 7.26 -1.41
N ARG A 94 -3.63 7.36 -2.57
CA ARG A 94 -4.24 8.63 -3.01
C ARG A 94 -5.10 9.27 -1.93
N GLY A 95 -4.89 10.55 -1.68
CA GLY A 95 -5.57 11.32 -0.62
C GLY A 95 -5.03 11.10 0.80
N TYR A 96 -4.06 10.19 1.01
CA TYR A 96 -3.40 9.96 2.30
C TYR A 96 -2.04 10.66 2.36
N GLY A 97 -1.69 11.15 3.54
CA GLY A 97 -0.44 11.84 3.80
C GLY A 97 -0.27 13.02 2.85
N ARG A 98 0.80 12.98 2.06
CA ARG A 98 1.09 13.99 1.04
C ARG A 98 0.62 13.61 -0.37
N SER A 99 0.03 12.43 -0.53
CA SER A 99 -0.44 11.94 -1.82
C SER A 99 -1.56 12.81 -2.37
N THR A 100 -1.59 12.94 -3.69
CA THR A 100 -2.65 13.68 -4.39
C THR A 100 -3.79 12.75 -4.80
N GLY A 101 -4.89 13.32 -5.30
CA GLY A 101 -6.04 12.58 -5.79
C GLY A 101 -6.98 12.08 -4.69
N THR A 102 -7.89 11.18 -5.10
CA THR A 102 -8.93 10.60 -4.24
C THR A 102 -8.72 9.08 -4.18
N PRO A 103 -8.88 8.45 -3.01
CA PRO A 103 -8.76 7.01 -2.91
C PRO A 103 -9.89 6.29 -3.67
N GLY A 104 -9.55 5.14 -4.23
CA GLY A 104 -10.44 4.19 -4.89
C GLY A 104 -9.85 2.79 -4.76
N VAL A 105 -10.67 1.74 -4.74
CA VAL A 105 -10.20 0.35 -4.66
C VAL A 105 -9.44 -0.03 -5.93
N GLY A 106 -10.00 0.26 -7.11
CA GLY A 106 -9.31 0.00 -8.37
C GLY A 106 -8.00 0.77 -8.47
N ALA A 107 -8.03 2.06 -8.12
CA ALA A 107 -6.83 2.90 -8.09
C ALA A 107 -5.79 2.38 -7.08
N MET A 108 -6.20 1.97 -5.87
CA MET A 108 -5.30 1.43 -4.84
C MET A 108 -4.56 0.17 -5.31
N ILE A 109 -5.25 -0.72 -6.03
CA ILE A 109 -4.66 -1.92 -6.60
C ILE A 109 -3.67 -1.55 -7.71
N GLU A 110 -4.07 -0.71 -8.66
CA GLU A 110 -3.21 -0.28 -9.76
C GLU A 110 -1.96 0.47 -9.24
N ASP A 111 -2.18 1.40 -8.31
CA ASP A 111 -1.13 2.20 -7.69
C ASP A 111 -0.13 1.31 -6.91
N ALA A 112 -0.55 0.16 -6.36
CA ALA A 112 0.37 -0.77 -5.72
C ALA A 112 1.40 -1.32 -6.72
N HIS A 113 0.98 -1.68 -7.94
CA HIS A 113 1.90 -2.12 -9.00
C HIS A 113 2.83 -0.99 -9.45
N ARG A 114 2.30 0.23 -9.56
CA ARG A 114 3.11 1.41 -9.92
C ARG A 114 4.15 1.71 -8.85
N ALA A 115 3.76 1.66 -7.57
CA ALA A 115 4.67 1.83 -6.45
C ALA A 115 5.75 0.76 -6.43
N LEU A 116 5.38 -0.51 -6.63
CA LEU A 116 6.33 -1.61 -6.72
C LEU A 116 7.39 -1.37 -7.81
N HIS A 117 6.95 -1.10 -9.04
CA HIS A 117 7.86 -0.89 -10.17
C HIS A 117 8.76 0.32 -9.99
N TRP A 118 8.20 1.42 -9.45
CA TRP A 118 8.99 2.60 -9.13
C TRP A 118 10.04 2.29 -8.07
N VAL A 119 9.67 1.57 -6.99
CA VAL A 119 10.59 1.16 -5.92
C VAL A 119 11.70 0.27 -6.48
N LEU A 120 11.38 -0.74 -7.29
CA LEU A 120 12.37 -1.62 -7.90
C LEU A 120 13.37 -0.84 -8.77
N ALA A 121 12.89 0.09 -9.59
CA ALA A 121 13.74 0.93 -10.43
C ALA A 121 14.64 1.85 -9.57
N TRP A 122 14.08 2.44 -8.52
CA TRP A 122 14.82 3.29 -7.58
C TRP A 122 15.90 2.49 -6.84
N LEU A 123 15.55 1.31 -6.29
CA LEU A 123 16.48 0.40 -5.61
C LEU A 123 17.65 0.02 -6.52
N ALA A 124 17.36 -0.37 -7.78
CA ALA A 124 18.37 -0.69 -8.77
C ALA A 124 19.31 0.49 -9.06
N GLY A 125 18.76 1.70 -9.20
CA GLY A 125 19.55 2.92 -9.37
C GLY A 125 20.44 3.27 -8.17
N GLN A 126 20.05 2.84 -6.97
CA GLN A 126 20.86 2.97 -5.74
C GLN A 126 21.83 1.78 -5.52
N GLY A 127 21.89 0.82 -6.44
CA GLY A 127 22.74 -0.38 -6.29
C GLY A 127 22.28 -1.32 -5.18
N ARG A 128 21.02 -1.25 -4.76
CA ARG A 128 20.43 -2.14 -3.76
C ARG A 128 20.05 -3.48 -4.41
N THR A 129 20.50 -4.58 -3.82
CA THR A 129 20.43 -5.94 -4.36
C THR A 129 19.66 -6.92 -3.49
N GLY A 130 19.30 -6.51 -2.26
CA GLY A 130 18.53 -7.35 -1.35
C GLY A 130 17.14 -7.68 -1.88
N HIS A 131 16.63 -8.83 -1.47
CA HIS A 131 15.30 -9.32 -1.86
C HIS A 131 14.20 -8.32 -1.47
N LEU A 132 13.18 -8.22 -2.32
CA LEU A 132 11.99 -7.42 -2.04
C LEU A 132 10.92 -8.30 -1.37
N VAL A 133 10.44 -7.86 -0.22
CA VAL A 133 9.32 -8.46 0.52
C VAL A 133 8.21 -7.41 0.59
N VAL A 134 6.96 -7.82 0.40
CA VAL A 134 5.81 -6.92 0.57
C VAL A 134 5.12 -7.21 1.90
N MET A 135 4.69 -6.15 2.58
CA MET A 135 3.92 -6.24 3.81
C MET A 135 2.69 -5.35 3.73
N GLY A 136 1.56 -5.88 4.17
CA GLY A 136 0.32 -5.14 4.23
C GLY A 136 -0.35 -5.27 5.58
N ARG A 137 -0.74 -4.13 6.16
CA ARG A 137 -1.49 -4.07 7.41
C ARG A 137 -2.94 -3.68 7.17
N SER A 138 -3.90 -4.43 7.73
CA SER A 138 -5.33 -4.11 7.62
C SER A 138 -5.73 -3.90 6.14
N LEU A 139 -6.15 -2.70 5.74
CA LEU A 139 -6.43 -2.35 4.33
C LEU A 139 -5.25 -2.65 3.39
N GLY A 140 -4.03 -2.35 3.79
CA GLY A 140 -2.83 -2.58 2.96
C GLY A 140 -2.53 -4.05 2.68
N SER A 141 -3.16 -4.99 3.41
CA SER A 141 -3.07 -6.42 3.08
C SER A 141 -3.58 -6.72 1.67
N VAL A 142 -4.55 -5.95 1.18
CA VAL A 142 -5.12 -6.10 -0.17
C VAL A 142 -4.06 -5.84 -1.24
N SER A 143 -3.35 -4.70 -1.14
CA SER A 143 -2.24 -4.35 -2.04
C SER A 143 -1.09 -5.35 -1.94
N ALA A 144 -0.69 -5.75 -0.72
CA ALA A 144 0.41 -6.69 -0.55
C ALA A 144 0.11 -8.08 -1.11
N ILE A 145 -1.12 -8.59 -0.91
CA ILE A 145 -1.56 -9.88 -1.45
C ILE A 145 -1.66 -9.83 -2.97
N GLU A 146 -2.20 -8.74 -3.52
CA GLU A 146 -2.24 -8.53 -4.97
C GLU A 146 -0.84 -8.69 -5.56
N LEU A 147 0.13 -7.88 -5.12
CA LEU A 147 1.49 -7.92 -5.64
C LEU A 147 2.14 -9.31 -5.44
N ALA A 148 1.98 -9.92 -4.28
CA ALA A 148 2.52 -11.26 -4.04
C ALA A 148 1.92 -12.34 -4.95
N SER A 149 0.70 -12.13 -5.46
CA SER A 149 0.01 -13.08 -6.34
C SER A 149 0.36 -12.89 -7.82
N SER A 150 0.83 -11.71 -8.22
CA SER A 150 0.99 -11.32 -9.62
C SER A 150 2.39 -10.90 -10.02
N GLU A 151 3.29 -10.64 -9.06
CA GLU A 151 4.63 -10.07 -9.32
C GLU A 151 5.76 -11.02 -8.92
N GLU A 152 6.49 -11.54 -9.93
CA GLU A 152 7.60 -12.48 -9.72
C GLU A 152 8.77 -11.88 -8.90
N ALA A 153 8.89 -10.55 -8.86
CA ALA A 153 9.92 -9.85 -8.10
C ALA A 153 9.71 -9.92 -6.58
N VAL A 154 8.50 -10.29 -6.12
CA VAL A 154 8.15 -10.36 -4.70
C VAL A 154 8.65 -11.70 -4.11
N ALA A 155 9.68 -11.63 -3.27
CA ALA A 155 10.30 -12.81 -2.65
C ALA A 155 9.57 -13.30 -1.40
N GLY A 156 8.66 -12.50 -0.83
CA GLY A 156 7.90 -12.85 0.36
C GLY A 156 6.74 -11.90 0.63
N LEU A 157 5.78 -12.39 1.42
CA LEU A 157 4.57 -11.69 1.83
C LEU A 157 4.42 -11.73 3.35
N ILE A 158 4.16 -10.58 3.97
CA ILE A 158 3.75 -10.45 5.37
C ILE A 158 2.36 -9.81 5.42
N VAL A 159 1.42 -10.47 6.10
CA VAL A 159 0.06 -9.94 6.33
C VAL A 159 -0.14 -9.69 7.81
N GLU A 160 -0.38 -8.42 8.19
CA GLU A 160 -0.66 -8.02 9.56
C GLU A 160 -2.13 -7.63 9.70
N SER A 161 -2.89 -8.39 10.49
CA SER A 161 -4.33 -8.11 10.76
C SER A 161 -5.14 -7.86 9.47
N GLY A 162 -4.86 -8.64 8.42
CA GLY A 162 -5.38 -8.41 7.07
C GLY A 162 -6.86 -8.76 6.88
N ILE A 163 -7.40 -8.34 5.74
CA ILE A 163 -8.79 -8.61 5.37
C ILE A 163 -8.88 -10.01 4.75
N ALA A 164 -9.75 -10.85 5.32
CA ALA A 164 -9.93 -12.22 4.85
C ALA A 164 -10.94 -12.36 3.70
N LYS A 165 -11.97 -11.50 3.69
CA LYS A 165 -13.07 -11.52 2.72
C LYS A 165 -13.71 -10.14 2.59
N THR A 166 -14.16 -9.81 1.39
CA THR A 166 -14.78 -8.52 1.08
C THR A 166 -16.14 -8.35 1.74
N LEU A 167 -17.06 -9.33 1.64
CA LEU A 167 -18.42 -9.13 2.19
C LEU A 167 -18.46 -8.96 3.72
N PRO A 168 -17.70 -9.72 4.53
CA PRO A 168 -17.60 -9.47 5.97
C PRO A 168 -17.02 -8.11 6.32
N LEU A 169 -16.04 -7.61 5.55
CA LEU A 169 -15.52 -6.25 5.72
C LEU A 169 -16.63 -5.22 5.52
N LEU A 170 -17.33 -5.28 4.38
CA LEU A 170 -18.39 -4.33 4.04
C LEU A 170 -19.49 -4.27 5.11
N ARG A 171 -19.90 -5.43 5.65
CA ARG A 171 -20.86 -5.47 6.78
C ARG A 171 -20.30 -4.82 8.04
N THR A 172 -19.02 -5.02 8.33
CA THR A 172 -18.34 -4.45 9.51
C THR A 172 -18.30 -2.92 9.45
N ILE A 173 -18.14 -2.36 8.25
CA ILE A 173 -18.16 -0.89 8.03
C ILE A 173 -19.58 -0.34 7.79
N GLY A 174 -20.62 -1.14 8.04
CA GLY A 174 -22.01 -0.70 8.05
C GLY A 174 -22.73 -0.70 6.70
N LEU A 175 -22.16 -1.34 5.68
CA LEU A 175 -22.79 -1.48 4.37
C LEU A 175 -23.61 -2.78 4.28
N ASP A 176 -24.60 -2.78 3.39
CA ASP A 176 -25.34 -3.98 2.98
C ASP A 176 -24.88 -4.44 1.59
N PRO A 177 -23.96 -5.43 1.50
CA PRO A 177 -23.45 -5.88 0.21
C PRO A 177 -24.54 -6.50 -0.68
N GLN A 178 -25.55 -7.14 -0.08
CA GLN A 178 -26.64 -7.76 -0.86
C GLN A 178 -27.52 -6.68 -1.49
N GLY A 179 -27.91 -5.66 -0.72
CA GLY A 179 -28.61 -4.49 -1.23
C GLY A 179 -27.84 -3.73 -2.30
N LEU A 180 -26.50 -3.75 -2.23
CA LEU A 180 -25.61 -3.16 -3.23
C LEU A 180 -25.31 -4.10 -4.41
N GLY A 181 -25.74 -5.36 -4.40
CA GLY A 181 -25.43 -6.33 -5.44
C GLY A 181 -23.92 -6.65 -5.56
N ILE A 182 -23.20 -6.57 -4.45
CA ILE A 182 -21.77 -6.91 -4.33
C ILE A 182 -21.65 -8.36 -3.86
N THR A 183 -20.84 -9.14 -4.57
CA THR A 183 -20.47 -10.52 -4.27
C THR A 183 -18.98 -10.60 -3.92
N GLU A 184 -18.50 -11.75 -3.43
CA GLU A 184 -17.06 -11.92 -3.16
C GLU A 184 -16.23 -11.85 -4.46
N GLU A 185 -16.79 -12.19 -5.61
CA GLU A 185 -16.10 -12.13 -6.91
C GLU A 185 -15.86 -10.69 -7.39
N ASP A 186 -16.60 -9.72 -6.83
CA ASP A 186 -16.43 -8.29 -7.13
C ASP A 186 -15.35 -7.63 -6.25
N GLY A 187 -14.77 -8.39 -5.32
CA GLY A 187 -13.85 -7.89 -4.31
C GLY A 187 -12.46 -8.50 -4.40
N PHE A 188 -11.73 -8.32 -3.29
CA PHE A 188 -10.40 -8.88 -3.04
C PHE A 188 -10.47 -10.01 -2.01
#